data_AF-A0A8H7FF62-F1
#
_entry.id   AF-A0A8H7FF62-F1
#
_cell.length_a   1.000
_cell.length_b   1.000
_cell.length_c   1.000
_cell.angle_alpha   90.00
_cell.angle_beta   90.00
_cell.angle_gamma   90.00
#
_symmetry.space_group_name_H-M   'P 1'
#
loop_
_entity.id
_entity.type
_entity.pdbx_description
1 polymer ?
#
loop_
_entity_poly.entity_id
_entity_poly.type
_entity_poly.pdbx_seq_one_letter_code
_entity_poly.pdbx_strand_id
1 'polypeptide(L)'
;MTTHLDSLDNTLFALRGCSLTPTTLITGLLDSDAHKDYVRELFTEHADTLLNALSTYARDATLAWAQKTMERTYAREILSLSAKDASLQFRASKASAAQVAGFTLEDIGSQMHRLAPALWDLLEGLLCADTKAAARRVEGGKAASKRVRRFLRGPKAIELEGDELMAAAAAEAMEGEEGTESEAEYWKETVLLMEAPSSEELIAQRNKKLLTT
;
A
#
# COMPACT_ATOMS: atom_id res chain seq x y z
N MET A 1 -6.43 33.56 -36.27
CA MET A 1 -6.48 33.21 -34.82
C MET A 1 -5.19 33.65 -34.13
N THR A 2 -4.87 34.95 -34.16
CA THR A 2 -3.63 35.51 -33.54
C THR A 2 -3.91 36.68 -32.60
N THR A 3 -5.13 37.22 -32.61
CA THR A 3 -5.51 38.44 -31.88
C THR A 3 -5.57 38.28 -30.35
N HIS A 4 -5.64 37.04 -29.83
CA HIS A 4 -5.67 36.80 -28.38
C HIS A 4 -4.28 36.80 -27.72
N LEU A 5 -3.23 36.41 -28.46
CA LEU A 5 -1.85 36.43 -27.96
C LEU A 5 -1.33 37.87 -27.88
N ASP A 6 -1.63 38.69 -28.89
CA ASP A 6 -1.28 40.12 -28.89
C ASP A 6 -1.98 40.89 -27.74
N SER A 7 -3.20 40.46 -27.38
CA SER A 7 -3.92 41.05 -26.24
C SER A 7 -3.26 40.68 -24.90
N LEU A 8 -2.79 39.45 -24.75
CA LEU A 8 -2.20 38.98 -23.49
C LEU A 8 -0.82 39.59 -23.29
N ASP A 9 -0.02 39.70 -24.35
CA ASP A 9 1.29 40.38 -24.32
C ASP A 9 1.15 41.87 -24.01
N ASN A 10 0.13 42.54 -24.55
CA ASN A 10 -0.16 43.94 -24.21
C ASN A 10 -0.60 44.11 -22.74
N THR A 11 -1.39 43.16 -22.19
CA THR A 11 -1.74 43.20 -20.77
C THR A 11 -0.55 42.90 -19.86
N LEU A 12 0.32 41.94 -20.22
CA LEU A 12 1.55 41.66 -19.48
C LEU A 12 2.53 42.84 -19.56
N PHE A 13 2.59 43.53 -20.69
CA PHE A 13 3.39 44.74 -20.87
C PHE A 13 2.88 45.90 -20.00
N ALA A 14 1.56 46.12 -19.97
CA ALA A 14 0.92 47.13 -19.11
C ALA A 14 1.13 46.81 -17.61
N LEU A 15 1.08 45.53 -17.22
CA LEU A 15 1.34 45.08 -15.85
C LEU A 15 2.79 45.30 -15.44
N ARG A 16 3.74 45.14 -16.36
CA ARG A 16 5.17 45.42 -16.13
C ARG A 16 5.42 46.89 -15.81
N GLY A 17 4.62 47.80 -16.38
CA GLY A 17 4.63 49.23 -16.05
C GLY A 17 4.11 49.56 -14.65
N CYS A 18 3.32 48.67 -14.05
CA CYS A 18 2.70 48.86 -12.73
C CYS A 18 3.47 48.18 -11.59
N SER A 19 4.67 47.62 -11.84
CA SER A 19 5.47 46.84 -10.88
C SER A 19 4.78 45.60 -10.28
N LEU A 20 3.63 45.21 -10.83
CA LEU A 20 2.87 44.05 -10.38
C LEU A 20 3.38 42.80 -11.09
N THR A 21 3.78 41.79 -10.31
CA THR A 21 4.07 40.48 -10.87
C THR A 21 2.75 39.76 -11.19
N PRO A 22 2.71 38.91 -12.23
CA PRO A 22 1.52 38.13 -12.54
C PRO A 22 1.01 37.31 -11.34
N THR A 23 1.92 36.85 -10.48
CA THR A 23 1.59 36.15 -9.24
C THR A 23 0.86 37.04 -8.25
N THR A 24 1.33 38.28 -8.02
CA THR A 24 0.65 39.23 -7.11
C THR A 24 -0.74 39.63 -7.59
N LEU A 25 -0.93 39.69 -8.92
CA LEU A 25 -2.24 39.95 -9.51
C LEU A 25 -3.19 38.76 -9.31
N ILE A 26 -2.74 37.54 -9.59
CA ILE A 26 -3.54 36.33 -9.38
C ILE A 26 -3.87 36.16 -7.89
N THR A 27 -2.89 36.31 -6.99
CA THR A 27 -3.16 36.22 -5.55
C THR A 27 -4.03 37.36 -5.05
N GLY A 28 -3.88 38.57 -5.58
CA GLY A 28 -4.73 39.72 -5.24
C GLY A 28 -6.17 39.55 -5.72
N LEU A 29 -6.38 38.94 -6.89
CA LEU A 29 -7.71 38.57 -7.38
C LEU A 29 -8.34 37.47 -6.51
N LEU A 30 -7.54 36.50 -6.06
CA LEU A 30 -8.00 35.43 -5.16
C LEU A 30 -8.33 35.94 -3.75
N ASP A 31 -7.64 36.97 -3.27
CA ASP A 31 -7.82 37.52 -1.91
C ASP A 31 -8.90 38.62 -1.85
N SER A 32 -9.24 39.24 -2.99
CA SER A 32 -10.25 40.30 -3.09
C SER A 32 -11.67 39.77 -2.86
N ASP A 33 -12.30 40.16 -1.74
CA ASP A 33 -13.70 39.84 -1.41
C ASP A 33 -14.70 40.23 -2.51
N ALA A 34 -14.42 41.29 -3.27
CA ALA A 34 -15.29 41.78 -4.33
C ALA A 34 -15.37 40.85 -5.56
N HIS A 35 -14.37 39.97 -5.74
CA HIS A 35 -14.25 39.11 -6.93
C HIS A 35 -14.34 37.62 -6.59
N LYS A 36 -14.57 37.25 -5.32
CA LYS A 36 -14.56 35.85 -4.88
C LYS A 36 -15.55 34.96 -5.62
N ASP A 37 -16.75 35.46 -5.90
CA ASP A 37 -17.79 34.66 -6.57
C ASP A 37 -17.44 34.42 -8.05
N TYR A 38 -17.01 35.47 -8.76
CA TYR A 38 -16.57 35.36 -10.15
C TYR A 38 -15.31 34.50 -10.31
N VAL A 39 -14.34 34.66 -9.42
CA VAL A 39 -13.11 33.85 -9.43
C VAL A 39 -13.44 32.39 -9.10
N ARG A 40 -14.36 32.12 -8.16
CA ARG A 40 -14.82 30.74 -7.91
C ARG A 40 -15.48 30.13 -9.14
N GLU A 41 -16.39 30.84 -9.79
CA GLU A 41 -17.09 30.38 -10.99
C GLU A 41 -16.09 30.08 -12.12
N LEU A 42 -15.16 31.00 -12.38
CA LEU A 42 -14.09 30.84 -13.36
C LEU A 42 -13.19 29.64 -13.05
N PHE A 43 -12.83 29.44 -11.78
CA PHE A 43 -12.05 28.28 -11.36
C PHE A 43 -12.85 26.99 -11.45
N THR A 44 -14.17 26.99 -11.22
CA THR A 44 -14.99 25.79 -11.37
C THR A 44 -15.23 25.41 -12.83
N GLU A 45 -15.47 26.40 -13.71
CA GLU A 45 -15.77 26.15 -15.13
C GLU A 45 -14.51 25.87 -15.96
N HIS A 46 -13.36 26.43 -15.55
CA HIS A 46 -12.11 26.30 -16.30
C HIS A 46 -10.97 25.67 -15.48
N ALA A 47 -11.30 24.98 -14.37
CA ALA A 47 -10.34 24.24 -13.54
C ALA A 47 -9.36 23.43 -14.39
N ASP A 48 -9.89 22.61 -15.30
CA ASP A 48 -9.08 21.70 -16.10
C ASP A 48 -8.11 22.45 -17.01
N THR A 49 -8.55 23.56 -17.60
CA THR A 49 -7.71 24.33 -18.53
C THR A 49 -6.64 25.11 -17.78
N LEU A 50 -6.98 25.69 -16.63
CA LEU A 50 -6.03 26.38 -15.75
C LEU A 50 -5.02 25.40 -15.15
N LEU A 51 -5.46 24.25 -14.64
CA LEU A 51 -4.59 23.22 -14.11
C LEU A 51 -3.69 22.61 -15.18
N ASN A 52 -4.17 22.46 -16.42
CA ASN A 52 -3.35 21.95 -17.53
C ASN A 52 -2.33 23.00 -18.03
N ALA A 53 -2.70 24.28 -18.05
CA ALA A 53 -1.75 25.35 -18.34
C ALA A 53 -0.69 25.44 -17.24
N LEU A 54 -1.10 25.44 -15.97
CA LEU A 54 -0.20 25.44 -14.82
C LEU A 54 0.67 24.18 -14.78
N SER A 55 0.15 23.01 -15.10
CA SER A 55 0.93 21.77 -15.15
C SER A 55 2.01 21.82 -16.22
N THR A 56 1.79 22.57 -17.31
CA THR A 56 2.76 22.76 -18.38
C THR A 56 3.86 23.75 -17.99
N TYR A 57 3.51 24.91 -17.43
CA TYR A 57 4.46 25.96 -17.09
C TYR A 57 5.16 25.76 -15.75
N ALA A 58 4.49 25.15 -14.78
CA ALA A 58 5.00 24.90 -13.44
C ALA A 58 5.45 23.46 -13.24
N ARG A 59 5.49 22.61 -14.28
CA ARG A 59 5.83 21.18 -14.15
C ARG A 59 7.03 20.93 -13.25
N ASP A 60 8.14 21.59 -13.56
CA ASP A 60 9.41 21.38 -12.87
C ASP A 60 9.38 21.96 -11.45
N ALA A 61 8.74 23.12 -11.27
CA ALA A 61 8.58 23.74 -9.96
C ALA A 61 7.66 22.92 -9.04
N THR A 62 6.56 22.42 -9.58
CA THR A 62 5.60 21.54 -8.89
C THR A 62 6.23 20.20 -8.59
N LEU A 63 7.01 19.62 -9.51
CA LEU A 63 7.75 18.38 -9.29
C LEU A 63 8.80 18.56 -8.17
N ALA A 64 9.59 19.62 -8.22
CA ALA A 64 10.58 19.93 -7.19
C ALA A 64 9.92 20.18 -5.82
N TRP A 65 8.78 20.89 -5.79
CA TRP A 65 7.99 21.07 -4.58
C TRP A 65 7.44 19.76 -4.04
N ALA A 66 6.90 18.90 -4.91
CA ALA A 66 6.36 17.60 -4.55
C ALA A 66 7.46 16.68 -3.98
N GLN A 67 8.62 16.60 -4.65
CA GLN A 67 9.78 15.86 -4.17
C GLN A 67 10.21 16.34 -2.78
N LYS A 68 10.39 17.64 -2.59
CA LYS A 68 10.77 18.22 -1.29
C LYS A 68 9.72 17.95 -0.20
N THR A 69 8.45 17.94 -0.56
CA THR A 69 7.35 17.67 0.37
C THR A 69 7.32 16.19 0.75
N MET A 70 7.50 15.29 -0.21
CA MET A 70 7.63 13.85 0.02
C MET A 70 8.84 13.53 0.89
N GLU A 71 10.02 14.07 0.57
CA GLU A 71 11.24 13.90 1.37
C GLU A 71 11.04 14.30 2.84
N ARG A 72 10.42 15.47 3.09
CA ARG A 72 10.12 15.93 4.45
C ARG A 72 9.15 15.01 5.17
N THR A 73 8.15 14.49 4.44
CA THR A 73 7.14 13.59 4.99
C THR A 73 7.79 12.26 5.38
N TYR A 74 8.52 11.64 4.46
CA TYR A 74 9.25 10.40 4.72
C TYR A 74 10.28 10.56 5.84
N ALA A 75 11.03 11.67 5.87
CA ALA A 75 11.99 11.91 6.95
C ALA A 75 11.29 11.96 8.33
N ARG A 76 10.12 12.61 8.42
CA ARG A 76 9.34 12.67 9.65
C ARG A 76 8.80 11.29 10.05
N GLU A 77 8.28 10.54 9.09
CA GLU A 77 7.76 9.19 9.32
C GLU A 77 8.88 8.23 9.77
N ILE A 78 10.06 8.27 9.14
CA ILE A 78 11.24 7.49 9.56
C ILE A 78 11.67 7.86 10.97
N LEU A 79 11.67 9.15 11.31
CA LEU A 79 11.96 9.59 12.68
C LEU A 79 10.90 9.08 13.68
N SER A 80 9.64 9.01 13.26
CA SER A 80 8.55 8.49 14.08
C SER A 80 8.68 6.98 14.29
N LEU A 81 9.04 6.21 13.26
CA LEU A 81 9.31 4.77 13.35
C LEU A 81 10.55 4.45 14.19
N SER A 82 11.57 5.31 14.14
CA SER A 82 12.81 5.14 14.89
C SER A 82 12.73 5.68 16.32
N ALA A 83 11.63 6.31 16.72
CA ALA A 83 11.40 6.70 18.10
C ALA A 83 11.34 5.45 19.00
N LYS A 84 11.91 5.55 20.20
CA LYS A 84 11.90 4.44 21.18
C LYS A 84 10.48 4.05 21.59
N ASP A 85 9.57 5.02 21.59
CA ASP A 85 8.18 4.87 21.98
C ASP A 85 7.33 4.16 20.92
N ALA A 86 7.85 4.03 19.69
CA ALA A 86 7.16 3.37 18.59
C ALA A 86 7.13 1.84 18.73
N SER A 87 7.75 1.26 19.76
CA SER A 87 7.83 -0.19 20.05
C SER A 87 8.30 -1.09 18.90
N LEU A 88 8.79 -0.52 17.79
CA LEU A 88 9.30 -1.23 16.61
C LEU A 88 10.76 -1.68 16.79
N GLN A 89 11.44 -1.21 17.83
CA GLN A 89 12.82 -1.60 18.12
C GLN A 89 12.87 -2.90 18.92
N PHE A 90 12.96 -4.04 18.23
CA PHE A 90 13.19 -5.32 18.87
C PHE A 90 14.67 -5.47 19.28
N ARG A 91 14.95 -5.42 20.59
CA ARG A 91 16.29 -5.69 21.13
C ARG A 91 16.42 -7.17 21.48
N ALA A 92 16.90 -7.97 20.53
CA ALA A 92 17.06 -9.42 20.71
C ALA A 92 17.85 -9.82 21.97
N SER A 93 18.85 -9.03 22.38
CA SER A 93 19.65 -9.31 23.58
C SER A 93 18.94 -9.05 24.92
N LYS A 94 17.79 -8.37 24.90
CA LYS A 94 16.99 -8.04 26.10
C LYS A 94 15.55 -8.56 26.02
N ALA A 95 15.21 -9.24 24.93
CA ALA A 95 13.87 -9.78 24.74
C ALA A 95 13.68 -11.00 25.62
N SER A 96 12.62 -10.99 26.43
CA SER A 96 12.18 -12.18 27.16
C SER A 96 11.59 -13.21 26.21
N ALA A 97 11.61 -14.50 26.58
CA ALA A 97 11.01 -15.57 25.78
C ALA A 97 9.52 -15.31 25.48
N ALA A 98 8.79 -14.72 26.42
CA ALA A 98 7.39 -14.33 26.23
C ALA A 98 7.22 -13.21 25.17
N GLN A 99 8.13 -12.24 25.12
CA GLN A 99 8.11 -11.17 24.11
C GLN A 99 8.48 -11.68 22.71
N VAL A 100 9.29 -12.74 22.62
CA VAL A 100 9.58 -13.41 21.35
C VAL A 100 8.35 -14.19 20.88
N ALA A 101 7.69 -14.91 21.79
CA ALA A 101 6.50 -15.71 21.46
C ALA A 101 5.29 -14.84 21.05
N GLY A 102 5.13 -13.66 21.65
CA GLY A 102 4.08 -12.70 21.29
C GLY A 102 4.41 -11.78 20.12
N PHE A 103 5.56 -11.95 19.46
CA PHE A 103 5.97 -11.11 18.34
C PHE A 103 5.29 -11.59 17.06
N THR A 104 4.30 -10.84 16.57
CA THR A 104 3.67 -11.09 15.28
C THR A 104 4.16 -10.07 14.25
N LEU A 105 4.36 -10.53 13.00
CA LEU A 105 4.81 -9.65 11.92
C LEU A 105 3.67 -8.72 11.47
N GLU A 106 2.43 -9.18 11.65
CA GLU A 106 1.18 -8.49 11.36
C GLU A 106 1.01 -7.26 12.26
N ASP A 107 1.33 -7.35 13.54
CA ASP A 107 1.28 -6.21 14.47
C ASP A 107 2.30 -5.14 14.08
N ILE A 108 3.49 -5.54 13.65
CA ILE A 108 4.55 -4.63 13.19
C ILE A 108 4.15 -3.95 11.89
N GLY A 109 3.60 -4.70 10.93
CA GLY A 109 3.10 -4.15 9.68
C GLY A 109 2.00 -3.12 9.94
N SER A 110 1.05 -3.47 10.81
CA SER A 110 -0.06 -2.58 11.20
C SER A 110 0.45 -1.31 11.90
N GLN A 111 1.43 -1.45 12.79
CA GLN A 111 2.01 -0.32 13.51
C GLN A 111 2.88 0.56 12.61
N MET A 112 3.62 -0.03 11.67
CA MET A 112 4.39 0.72 10.68
C MET A 112 3.47 1.48 9.73
N HIS A 113 2.40 0.86 9.23
CA HIS A 113 1.38 1.54 8.42
C HIS A 113 0.72 2.70 9.18
N ARG A 114 0.42 2.54 10.47
CA ARG A 114 -0.16 3.60 11.31
C ARG A 114 0.78 4.79 11.51
N LEU A 115 2.08 4.54 11.70
CA LEU A 115 3.07 5.56 12.01
C LEU A 115 3.71 6.20 10.78
N ALA A 116 3.71 5.49 9.65
CA ALA A 116 4.36 5.88 8.42
C ALA A 116 3.55 5.48 7.18
N PRO A 117 2.33 6.02 7.00
CA PRO A 117 1.45 5.63 5.91
C PRO A 117 2.05 5.95 4.53
N ALA A 118 2.62 7.14 4.35
CA ALA A 118 3.15 7.52 3.03
C ALA A 118 4.37 6.68 2.64
N LEU A 119 5.23 6.36 3.61
CA LEU A 119 6.36 5.45 3.41
C LEU A 119 5.89 4.02 3.13
N TRP A 120 4.80 3.58 3.74
CA TRP A 120 4.23 2.26 3.49
C TRP A 120 3.69 2.13 2.07
N ASP A 121 2.94 3.13 1.59
CA ASP A 121 2.44 3.19 0.21
C ASP A 121 3.60 3.19 -0.81
N LEU A 122 4.67 3.92 -0.51
CA LEU A 122 5.89 3.92 -1.33
C LEU A 122 6.51 2.52 -1.37
N LEU A 123 6.62 1.85 -0.22
CA LEU A 123 7.16 0.50 -0.14
C LEU A 123 6.29 -0.48 -0.94
N GLU A 124 4.97 -0.41 -0.80
CA GLU A 124 4.04 -1.23 -1.57
C GLU A 124 4.24 -1.02 -3.08
N GLY A 125 4.31 0.24 -3.52
CA GLY A 125 4.58 0.59 -4.91
C GLY A 125 5.90 0.01 -5.43
N LEU A 126 6.97 0.10 -4.65
CA LEU A 126 8.29 -0.45 -5.00
C LEU A 126 8.27 -1.99 -5.04
N LEU A 127 7.58 -2.63 -4.10
CA LEU A 127 7.48 -4.08 -4.04
C LEU A 127 6.57 -4.68 -5.11
N CYS A 128 5.58 -3.92 -5.59
CA CYS A 128 4.71 -4.27 -6.71
C CYS A 128 5.39 -4.03 -8.06
N ALA A 129 6.27 -3.04 -8.17
CA ALA A 129 7.03 -2.76 -9.39
C ALA A 129 8.02 -3.88 -9.75
N ASP A 130 8.57 -4.60 -8.76
CA ASP A 130 9.40 -5.79 -9.00
C ASP A 130 8.55 -7.04 -9.26
N THR A 131 8.16 -7.19 -10.52
CA THR A 131 7.36 -8.34 -11.00
C THR A 131 8.05 -9.70 -10.77
N LYS A 132 9.39 -9.74 -10.73
CA LYS A 132 10.16 -10.98 -10.46
C LYS A 132 10.18 -11.32 -8.98
N ALA A 133 10.24 -10.34 -8.09
CA ALA A 133 10.06 -10.56 -6.66
C ALA A 133 8.61 -10.97 -6.34
N ALA A 134 7.62 -10.36 -6.99
CA ALA A 134 6.21 -10.72 -6.82
C ALA A 134 5.94 -12.19 -7.20
N ALA A 135 6.44 -12.65 -8.35
CA ALA A 135 6.31 -14.05 -8.77
C ALA A 135 6.93 -15.04 -7.76
N ARG A 136 8.13 -14.70 -7.23
CA ARG A 136 8.80 -15.53 -6.21
C ARG A 136 8.04 -15.61 -4.90
N ARG A 137 7.34 -14.55 -4.46
CA ARG A 137 6.51 -14.59 -3.25
C ARG A 137 5.33 -15.55 -3.41
N VAL A 138 4.69 -15.54 -4.57
CA VAL A 138 3.58 -16.46 -4.88
C VAL A 138 4.06 -17.91 -4.91
N GLU A 139 5.21 -18.18 -5.55
CA GLU A 139 5.81 -19.52 -5.59
C GLU A 139 6.28 -19.99 -4.20
N GLY A 140 6.90 -19.10 -3.43
CA GLY A 140 7.33 -19.35 -2.05
C GLY A 140 6.16 -19.68 -1.12
N GLY A 141 5.05 -18.95 -1.22
CA GLY A 141 3.82 -19.23 -0.47
C GLY A 141 3.21 -20.59 -0.83
N LYS A 142 3.21 -20.95 -2.12
CA LYS A 142 2.78 -22.28 -2.60
C LYS A 142 3.69 -23.39 -2.08
N ALA A 143 5.00 -23.17 -2.05
CA ALA A 143 5.98 -24.15 -1.54
C ALA A 143 5.88 -24.33 -0.02
N ALA A 144 5.69 -23.25 0.74
CA ALA A 144 5.45 -23.28 2.18
C ALA A 144 4.16 -24.03 2.50
N SER A 145 3.06 -23.73 1.81
CA SER A 145 1.79 -24.46 1.94
C SER A 145 1.93 -25.95 1.64
N LYS A 146 2.71 -26.33 0.61
CA LYS A 146 3.02 -27.73 0.31
C LYS A 146 3.86 -28.42 1.38
N ARG A 147 4.70 -27.69 2.11
CA ARG A 147 5.49 -28.23 3.23
C ARG A 147 4.62 -28.43 4.46
N VAL A 148 3.76 -27.46 4.81
CA VAL A 148 2.78 -27.59 5.90
C VAL A 148 1.85 -28.78 5.66
N ARG A 149 1.31 -28.94 4.43
CA ARG A 149 0.50 -30.12 4.09
C ARG A 149 1.26 -31.45 4.20
N ARG A 150 2.57 -31.46 3.94
CA ARG A 150 3.41 -32.67 4.11
C ARG A 150 3.76 -32.96 5.56
N PHE A 151 3.78 -31.94 6.41
CA PHE A 151 4.00 -32.12 7.84
C PHE A 151 2.72 -32.61 8.53
N LEU A 152 1.56 -32.11 8.10
CA LEU A 152 0.24 -32.54 8.59
C LEU A 152 -0.20 -33.92 8.05
N ARG A 153 0.26 -34.30 6.84
CA ARG A 153 0.24 -35.71 6.41
C ARG A 153 1.43 -36.40 7.08
N GLY A 154 1.24 -36.87 8.31
CA GLY A 154 2.23 -37.70 9.01
C GLY A 154 2.77 -38.85 8.14
N PRO A 155 3.91 -39.44 8.51
CA PRO A 155 4.56 -40.49 7.72
C PRO A 155 3.54 -41.57 7.37
N LYS A 156 3.43 -41.86 6.06
CA LYS A 156 2.62 -42.95 5.52
C LYS A 156 2.95 -44.18 6.35
N ALA A 157 1.95 -44.73 7.06
CA ALA A 157 2.09 -46.00 7.75
C ALA A 157 2.78 -46.97 6.79
N ILE A 158 3.96 -47.42 7.19
CA ILE A 158 4.58 -48.59 6.59
C ILE A 158 3.56 -49.69 6.90
N GLU A 159 2.92 -50.21 5.86
CA GLU A 159 2.09 -51.42 5.94
C GLU A 159 3.03 -52.56 6.39
N LEU A 160 3.20 -52.69 7.70
CA LEU A 160 3.71 -53.88 8.33
C LEU A 160 2.57 -54.90 8.25
N GLU A 161 2.63 -55.70 7.21
CA GLU A 161 1.92 -56.96 7.09
C GLU A 161 2.35 -57.84 8.26
N GLY A 162 1.41 -58.10 9.18
CA GLY A 162 1.69 -58.81 10.42
C GLY A 162 0.60 -58.55 11.44
N ASP A 163 -0.52 -59.25 11.27
CA ASP A 163 -1.42 -59.56 12.37
C ASP A 163 -0.62 -60.07 13.57
N GLU A 164 -1.12 -59.78 14.77
CA GLU A 164 -0.55 -60.11 16.09
C GLU A 164 0.42 -59.10 16.70
N LEU A 165 -0.13 -58.08 17.38
CA LEU A 165 0.11 -57.79 18.81
C LEU A 165 -0.52 -56.44 19.22
N MET A 166 -1.84 -56.37 19.15
CA MET A 166 -2.64 -55.41 19.91
C MET A 166 -2.69 -55.88 21.38
N ALA A 167 -1.81 -55.39 22.25
CA ALA A 167 -2.06 -55.46 23.71
C ALA A 167 -1.16 -54.58 24.62
N ALA A 168 0.02 -54.10 24.22
CA ALA A 168 1.04 -53.76 25.24
C ALA A 168 1.52 -52.29 25.34
N ALA A 169 0.84 -51.30 24.75
CA ALA A 169 1.29 -49.90 24.87
C ALA A 169 0.16 -48.90 25.18
N ALA A 170 -0.86 -49.35 25.90
CA ALA A 170 -1.95 -48.51 26.40
C ALA A 170 -1.75 -47.99 27.84
N ALA A 171 -0.50 -47.92 28.35
CA ALA A 171 -0.28 -47.64 29.78
C ALA A 171 0.75 -46.56 30.14
N GLU A 172 1.56 -46.00 29.23
CA GLU A 172 2.58 -45.00 29.61
C GLU A 172 2.69 -43.79 28.67
N ALA A 173 1.58 -43.09 28.43
CA ALA A 173 1.62 -41.71 27.95
C ALA A 173 0.55 -40.88 28.68
N MET A 174 0.85 -40.67 29.96
CA MET A 174 0.32 -39.59 30.77
C MET A 174 0.70 -38.23 30.14
N GLU A 175 -0.21 -37.27 30.30
CA GLU A 175 0.05 -35.81 30.33
C GLU A 175 0.43 -35.10 29.02
N GLY A 176 -0.51 -34.30 28.51
CA GLY A 176 -0.17 -33.05 27.81
C GLY A 176 -1.02 -32.71 26.60
N GLU A 177 -1.67 -31.53 26.69
CA GLU A 177 -2.07 -30.64 25.59
C GLU A 177 -3.40 -30.93 24.88
N GLU A 178 -4.46 -30.32 25.43
CA GLU A 178 -5.59 -29.78 24.65
C GLU A 178 -5.08 -28.77 23.62
N GLY A 179 -4.65 -29.26 22.46
CA GLY A 179 -4.47 -28.46 21.24
C GLY A 179 -5.83 -28.17 20.62
N THR A 180 -6.27 -26.93 20.75
CA THR A 180 -7.56 -26.43 20.27
C THR A 180 -7.79 -26.71 18.78
N GLU A 181 -8.90 -27.38 18.44
CA GLU A 181 -9.42 -27.59 17.07
C GLU A 181 -9.66 -26.31 16.27
N SER A 182 -9.50 -25.13 16.89
CA SER A 182 -9.75 -23.80 16.32
C SER A 182 -8.79 -23.38 15.19
N GLU A 183 -7.54 -23.82 15.16
CA GLU A 183 -6.60 -23.39 14.10
C GLU A 183 -6.86 -24.10 12.76
N ALA A 184 -7.34 -25.35 12.79
CA ALA A 184 -7.62 -26.11 11.58
C ALA A 184 -8.87 -25.60 10.84
N GLU A 185 -9.82 -25.01 11.56
CA GLU A 185 -10.99 -24.34 10.96
C GLU A 185 -10.63 -22.95 10.38
N TYR A 186 -9.77 -22.19 11.08
CA TYR A 186 -9.31 -20.88 10.60
C TYR A 186 -8.63 -20.94 9.22
N TRP A 187 -7.82 -21.99 8.97
CA TRP A 187 -7.19 -22.19 7.66
C TRP A 187 -8.12 -22.73 6.58
N LYS A 188 -9.25 -23.37 6.94
CA LYS A 188 -10.25 -23.79 5.95
C LYS A 188 -11.08 -22.60 5.45
N GLU A 189 -11.43 -21.68 6.35
CA GLU A 189 -12.23 -20.51 6.01
C GLU A 189 -11.45 -19.47 5.19
N THR A 190 -10.18 -19.24 5.52
CA THR A 190 -9.29 -18.35 4.75
C THR A 190 -8.93 -18.88 3.36
N VAL A 191 -8.85 -20.20 3.17
CA VAL A 191 -8.62 -20.81 1.85
C VAL A 191 -9.86 -20.71 0.96
N LEU A 192 -11.07 -20.77 1.54
CA LEU A 192 -12.33 -20.57 0.81
C LEU A 192 -12.53 -19.11 0.38
N LEU A 193 -12.06 -18.14 1.17
CA LEU A 193 -12.14 -16.71 0.84
C LEU A 193 -11.09 -16.25 -0.19
N MET A 194 -10.03 -17.04 -0.44
CA MET A 194 -8.97 -16.73 -1.41
C MET A 194 -9.11 -17.41 -2.77
N GLU A 195 -10.25 -18.03 -3.07
CA GLU A 195 -10.63 -18.36 -4.46
C GLU A 195 -10.97 -17.06 -5.22
N ALA A 196 -9.95 -16.24 -5.42
CA ALA A 196 -10.02 -15.11 -6.33
C ALA A 196 -10.28 -15.66 -7.75
N PRO A 197 -11.16 -15.03 -8.54
CA PRO A 197 -11.43 -15.44 -9.90
C PRO A 197 -10.11 -15.51 -10.67
N SER A 198 -9.92 -16.62 -11.38
CA SER A 198 -8.72 -16.83 -12.19
C SER A 198 -8.50 -15.62 -13.10
N SER A 199 -7.25 -15.24 -13.33
CA SER A 199 -6.91 -14.12 -14.22
C SER A 199 -7.57 -14.24 -15.61
N GLU A 200 -7.88 -15.47 -16.04
CA GLU A 200 -8.62 -15.74 -17.28
C GLU A 200 -10.10 -15.32 -17.20
N GLU A 201 -10.77 -15.47 -16.06
CA GLU A 201 -12.16 -15.04 -15.85
C GLU A 201 -12.29 -13.52 -15.81
N LEU A 202 -11.32 -12.82 -15.20
CA LEU A 202 -11.29 -11.37 -15.18
C LEU A 202 -11.08 -10.77 -16.58
N ILE A 203 -10.24 -11.42 -17.40
CA ILE A 203 -10.05 -11.03 -18.81
C ILE A 203 -11.33 -11.28 -19.63
N ALA A 204 -12.00 -12.41 -19.40
CA ALA A 204 -13.27 -12.72 -20.07
C ALA A 204 -14.39 -11.73 -19.71
N GLN A 205 -14.50 -11.33 -18.43
CA GLN A 205 -15.48 -10.32 -17.99
C GLN A 205 -15.21 -8.94 -18.59
N ARG A 206 -13.94 -8.52 -18.67
CA ARG A 206 -13.55 -7.25 -19.30
C ARG A 206 -13.91 -7.22 -20.79
N ASN A 207 -13.62 -8.30 -21.52
CA ASN A 207 -13.92 -8.38 -22.95
C ASN A 207 -15.43 -8.41 -23.22
N LYS A 208 -16.21 -9.07 -22.36
CA LYS A 208 -17.68 -9.08 -22.46
C LYS A 208 -18.29 -7.69 -22.28
N LYS A 209 -17.77 -6.87 -21.36
CA LYS A 209 -18.24 -5.48 -21.17
C LYS A 209 -17.94 -4.56 -22.37
N LEU A 210 -16.83 -4.79 -23.06
CA LEU A 210 -16.43 -4.00 -24.24
C LEU A 210 -17.24 -4.33 -25.50
N LEU A 211 -17.91 -5.47 -25.54
CA LEU A 211 -18.75 -5.90 -26.68
C LEU A 211 -20.21 -5.45 -26.55
N THR A 212 -20.62 -4.90 -25.40
CA THR A 212 -22.00 -4.52 -25.10
C THR A 212 -22.24 -3.00 -25.05
N THR A 213 -21.23 -2.20 -25.36
CA THR A 213 -21.28 -0.73 -25.50
C THR A 213 -20.90 -0.35 -26.91
#